data_AF-A0A1F2U6D3-F1
#
_entry.id   AF-A0A1F2U6D3-F1
#
_cell.length_a   1.000
_cell.length_b   1.000
_cell.length_c   1.000
_cell.angle_alpha   90.00
_cell.angle_beta   90.00
_cell.angle_gamma   90.00
#
_symmetry.space_group_name_H-M   'P 1'
#
loop_
_entity.id
_entity.type
_entity.pdbx_description
1 polymer ?
#
loop_
_entity_poly.entity_id
_entity_poly.type
_entity_poly.pdbx_seq_one_letter_code
_entity_poly.pdbx_strand_id
1 'polypeptide(L)'
;MPITGVLLMAHGTPSSLDEMPEYLTLVRGGRRPSPELVAEMRHNYGAIGGRSPLTEITMAQADALRALLGDRIPVAVGMRHWKPFIKDAMARLSAGGVRRVIGIPLAPQFSSLSVVKYFDAAESALPEGVELVRVESFHAHRLLVDAFAERVRAANPRPDEIVVFTAHSLPARVIESGDRYATEVAATAAGVAAKAGVAASYCLAYQSAGRTPEPWIGPDIGDLIRQQIARGVGAFLVVPIGFVSDHTEILFDIDTQARAAAESSGAALRRTESLNTSATFIAMLEDLVRERL
;
A
#
# COMPACT_ATOMS: atom_id res chain seq x y z
N MET A 1 -16.73 -14.69 -26.02
CA MET A 1 -15.85 -14.70 -24.82
C MET A 1 -16.65 -14.16 -23.65
N PRO A 2 -16.47 -14.68 -22.43
CA PRO A 2 -17.12 -14.12 -21.24
C PRO A 2 -16.72 -12.65 -21.05
N ILE A 3 -17.64 -11.81 -20.57
CA ILE A 3 -17.33 -10.42 -20.23
C ILE A 3 -16.29 -10.45 -19.10
N THR A 4 -15.14 -9.80 -19.34
CA THR A 4 -14.08 -9.65 -18.34
C THR A 4 -14.23 -8.32 -17.62
N GLY A 5 -14.20 -8.35 -16.29
CA GLY A 5 -14.17 -7.16 -15.43
C GLY A 5 -12.91 -7.12 -14.58
N VAL A 6 -12.65 -5.98 -13.97
CA VAL A 6 -11.50 -5.74 -13.08
C VAL A 6 -12.00 -5.43 -11.68
N LEU A 7 -11.39 -6.07 -10.69
CA LEU A 7 -11.61 -5.79 -9.27
C LEU A 7 -10.32 -5.26 -8.64
N LEU A 8 -10.24 -3.95 -8.44
CA LEU A 8 -9.17 -3.34 -7.64
C LEU A 8 -9.49 -3.54 -6.16
N MET A 9 -8.53 -4.08 -5.41
CA MET A 9 -8.72 -4.39 -3.99
C MET A 9 -7.76 -3.60 -3.11
N ALA A 10 -8.26 -3.02 -2.03
CA ALA A 10 -7.42 -2.30 -1.06
C ALA A 10 -7.93 -2.52 0.37
N HIS A 11 -7.18 -2.04 1.35
CA HIS A 11 -7.44 -2.37 2.75
C HIS A 11 -8.81 -1.84 3.22
N GLY A 12 -9.16 -0.63 2.76
CA GLY A 12 -10.28 0.14 3.26
C GLY A 12 -9.91 0.93 4.52
N THR A 13 -10.68 1.96 4.79
CA THR A 13 -10.46 2.90 5.89
C THR A 13 -11.78 3.53 6.31
N PRO A 14 -12.03 3.81 7.62
CA PRO A 14 -13.28 4.40 8.06
C PRO A 14 -13.45 5.81 7.49
N SER A 15 -14.71 6.19 7.26
CA SER A 15 -15.08 7.49 6.68
C SER A 15 -15.05 8.60 7.74
N SER A 16 -15.14 8.23 9.02
CA SER A 16 -15.03 9.15 10.16
C SER A 16 -14.45 8.47 11.41
N LEU A 17 -14.05 9.28 12.40
CA LEU A 17 -13.57 8.79 13.69
C LEU A 17 -14.63 8.02 14.49
N ASP A 18 -15.90 8.28 14.23
CA ASP A 18 -17.01 7.61 14.91
C ASP A 18 -17.15 6.14 14.51
N GLU A 19 -16.74 5.81 13.28
CA GLU A 19 -16.75 4.46 12.74
C GLU A 19 -15.55 3.61 13.19
N MET A 20 -14.58 4.21 13.90
CA MET A 20 -13.32 3.55 14.29
C MET A 20 -13.50 2.23 15.06
N PRO A 21 -14.41 2.11 16.06
CA PRO A 21 -14.59 0.85 16.79
C PRO A 21 -15.08 -0.29 15.88
N GLU A 22 -15.98 0.01 14.94
CA GLU A 22 -16.51 -0.96 13.98
C GLU A 22 -15.43 -1.37 12.98
N TYR A 23 -14.73 -0.39 12.39
CA TYR A 23 -13.62 -0.63 11.48
C TYR A 23 -12.56 -1.55 12.09
N LEU A 24 -12.09 -1.24 13.31
CA LEU A 24 -11.09 -2.06 13.98
C LEU A 24 -11.60 -3.45 14.34
N THR A 25 -12.90 -3.60 14.60
CA THR A 25 -13.50 -4.91 14.80
C THR A 25 -13.38 -5.76 13.52
N LEU A 26 -13.63 -5.17 12.35
CA LEU A 26 -13.46 -5.83 11.05
C LEU A 26 -12.00 -6.15 10.73
N VAL A 27 -11.08 -5.21 10.98
CA VAL A 27 -9.62 -5.42 10.83
C VAL A 27 -9.14 -6.60 11.69
N ARG A 28 -9.69 -6.75 12.90
CA ARG A 28 -9.31 -7.81 13.85
C ARG A 28 -10.10 -9.11 13.69
N GLY A 29 -10.80 -9.29 12.57
CA GLY A 29 -11.56 -10.52 12.26
C GLY A 29 -12.77 -10.73 13.16
N GLY A 30 -13.49 -9.65 13.49
CA GLY A 30 -14.68 -9.67 14.34
C GLY A 30 -14.41 -9.52 15.84
N ARG A 31 -13.13 -9.49 16.26
CA ARG A 31 -12.76 -9.30 17.67
C ARG A 31 -12.83 -7.82 18.04
N ARG A 32 -13.68 -7.49 19.03
CA ARG A 32 -13.83 -6.12 19.55
C ARG A 32 -12.48 -5.53 19.99
N PRO A 33 -12.09 -4.33 19.51
CA PRO A 33 -10.86 -3.67 19.93
C PRO A 33 -10.93 -3.20 21.39
N SER A 34 -9.78 -3.03 22.04
CA SER A 34 -9.74 -2.41 23.36
C SER A 34 -10.00 -0.90 23.27
N PRO A 35 -10.49 -0.24 24.33
CA PRO A 35 -10.66 1.21 24.36
C PRO A 35 -9.38 1.98 24.02
N GLU A 36 -8.23 1.48 24.46
CA GLU A 36 -6.91 2.09 24.24
C GLU A 36 -6.55 2.08 22.76
N LEU A 37 -6.76 0.94 22.07
CA LEU A 37 -6.51 0.84 20.64
C LEU A 37 -7.45 1.75 19.84
N VAL A 38 -8.72 1.86 20.24
CA VAL A 38 -9.66 2.80 19.61
C VAL A 38 -9.20 4.24 19.79
N ALA A 39 -8.77 4.61 21.01
CA ALA A 39 -8.29 5.96 21.29
C ALA A 39 -7.02 6.30 20.51
N GLU A 40 -6.06 5.37 20.44
CA GLU A 40 -4.83 5.49 19.65
C GLU A 40 -5.16 5.70 18.17
N MET A 41 -6.00 4.85 17.57
CA MET A 41 -6.35 4.98 16.15
C MET A 41 -7.15 6.26 15.87
N ARG A 42 -8.02 6.70 16.80
CA ARG A 42 -8.69 8.00 16.70
C ARG A 42 -7.71 9.16 16.76
N HIS A 43 -6.67 9.07 17.60
CA HIS A 43 -5.61 10.07 17.66
C HIS A 43 -4.83 10.13 16.33
N ASN A 44 -4.38 8.97 15.82
CA ASN A 44 -3.63 8.87 14.57
C ASN A 44 -4.43 9.44 13.39
N TYR A 45 -5.71 9.07 13.26
CA TYR A 45 -6.59 9.62 12.23
C TYR A 45 -6.89 11.10 12.46
N GLY A 46 -7.07 11.53 13.70
CA GLY A 46 -7.28 12.94 14.06
C GLY A 46 -6.12 13.83 13.62
N ALA A 47 -4.88 13.37 13.80
CA ALA A 47 -3.67 14.09 13.39
C ALA A 47 -3.57 14.31 11.87
N ILE A 48 -4.23 13.48 11.06
CA ILE A 48 -4.25 13.61 9.59
C ILE A 48 -5.55 14.25 9.06
N GLY A 49 -6.34 14.89 9.91
CA GLY A 49 -7.58 15.57 9.51
C GLY A 49 -8.87 14.76 9.73
N GLY A 50 -8.81 13.68 10.52
CA GLY A 50 -9.97 12.90 10.97
C GLY A 50 -10.38 11.76 10.05
N ARG A 51 -9.82 11.67 8.84
CA ARG A 51 -10.06 10.57 7.88
C ARG A 51 -8.83 10.30 7.01
N SER A 52 -8.69 9.06 6.55
CA SER A 52 -7.67 8.70 5.56
C SER A 52 -8.23 8.86 4.15
N PRO A 53 -7.45 9.38 3.18
CA PRO A 53 -7.90 9.55 1.80
C PRO A 53 -7.90 8.24 0.98
N LEU A 54 -7.52 7.10 1.58
CA LEU A 54 -7.31 5.83 0.88
C LEU A 54 -8.50 5.42 -0.02
N THR A 55 -9.72 5.51 0.50
CA THR A 55 -10.92 5.11 -0.27
C THR A 55 -11.14 6.04 -1.45
N GLU A 56 -11.04 7.36 -1.24
CA GLU A 56 -11.20 8.37 -2.30
C GLU A 56 -10.16 8.18 -3.40
N ILE A 57 -8.88 7.97 -3.04
CA ILE A 57 -7.78 7.73 -3.98
C ILE A 57 -8.00 6.43 -4.75
N THR A 58 -8.41 5.35 -4.08
CA THR A 58 -8.64 4.06 -4.74
C THR A 58 -9.77 4.13 -5.76
N MET A 59 -10.85 4.84 -5.43
CA MET A 59 -11.93 5.11 -6.38
C MET A 59 -11.43 5.93 -7.57
N ALA A 60 -10.62 6.97 -7.34
CA ALA A 60 -10.02 7.76 -8.40
C ALA A 60 -9.05 6.95 -9.30
N GLN A 61 -8.29 6.01 -8.73
CA GLN A 61 -7.46 5.07 -9.49
C GLN A 61 -8.32 4.17 -10.39
N ALA A 62 -9.46 3.68 -9.89
CA ALA A 62 -10.40 2.89 -10.69
C ALA A 62 -11.03 3.70 -11.82
N ASP A 63 -11.36 4.97 -11.57
CA ASP A 63 -11.91 5.88 -12.59
C ASP A 63 -10.88 6.19 -13.68
N ALA A 64 -9.62 6.46 -13.30
CA ALA A 64 -8.53 6.67 -14.24
C ALA A 64 -8.25 5.40 -15.07
N LEU A 65 -8.25 4.22 -14.45
CA LEU A 65 -8.09 2.95 -15.16
C LEU A 65 -9.25 2.70 -16.13
N ARG A 66 -10.50 2.99 -15.72
CA ARG A 66 -11.67 2.87 -16.59
C ARG A 66 -11.56 3.76 -17.83
N ALA A 67 -11.02 4.97 -17.69
CA ALA A 67 -10.79 5.86 -18.82
C ALA A 67 -9.81 5.27 -19.85
N LEU A 68 -8.81 4.49 -19.42
CA LEU A 68 -7.86 3.83 -20.33
C LEU A 68 -8.42 2.55 -20.96
N LEU A 69 -9.19 1.76 -20.19
CA LEU A 69 -9.76 0.50 -20.66
C LEU A 69 -11.01 0.67 -21.54
N GLY A 70 -11.73 1.79 -21.37
CA GLY A 70 -13.01 2.07 -22.02
C GLY A 70 -14.19 1.28 -21.43
N ASP A 71 -15.39 1.54 -21.96
CA ASP A 71 -16.66 1.07 -21.37
C ASP A 71 -16.88 -0.45 -21.41
N ARG A 72 -16.08 -1.18 -22.20
CA ARG A 72 -16.25 -2.63 -22.37
C ARG A 72 -15.70 -3.46 -21.22
N ILE A 73 -14.81 -2.89 -20.39
CA ILE A 73 -14.18 -3.60 -19.27
C ILE A 73 -14.62 -2.90 -17.98
N PRO A 74 -15.65 -3.41 -17.28
CA PRO A 74 -16.11 -2.80 -16.04
C PRO A 74 -15.03 -2.90 -14.97
N VAL A 75 -14.73 -1.77 -14.32
CA VAL A 75 -13.78 -1.67 -13.20
C VAL A 75 -14.54 -1.37 -11.91
N ALA A 76 -14.35 -2.22 -10.91
CA ALA A 76 -14.90 -2.07 -9.57
C ALA A 76 -13.81 -1.98 -8.50
N VAL A 77 -14.12 -1.31 -7.40
CA VAL A 77 -13.30 -1.26 -6.18
C VAL A 77 -13.96 -2.07 -5.09
N GLY A 78 -13.17 -2.90 -4.40
CA GLY A 78 -13.59 -3.67 -3.25
C GLY A 78 -12.56 -3.62 -2.13
N MET A 79 -12.97 -3.15 -0.96
CA MET A 79 -12.14 -3.05 0.22
C MET A 79 -12.27 -4.29 1.10
N ARG A 80 -11.18 -4.72 1.73
CA ARG A 80 -11.18 -5.89 2.61
C ARG A 80 -11.85 -5.62 3.96
N HIS A 81 -11.57 -4.45 4.56
CA HIS A 81 -11.97 -4.15 5.93
C HIS A 81 -12.91 -2.95 6.06
N TRP A 82 -13.31 -2.31 4.96
CA TRP A 82 -14.30 -1.23 4.99
C TRP A 82 -15.16 -1.19 3.73
N LYS A 83 -16.04 -0.20 3.58
CA LYS A 83 -16.90 -0.03 2.40
C LYS A 83 -16.18 0.74 1.28
N PRO A 84 -16.52 0.50 -0.01
CA PRO A 84 -17.34 -0.62 -0.50
C PRO A 84 -16.61 -1.95 -0.33
N PHE A 85 -17.26 -3.02 0.14
CA PHE A 85 -16.54 -4.28 0.42
C PHE A 85 -16.26 -5.08 -0.86
N ILE A 86 -15.22 -5.92 -0.83
CA ILE A 86 -14.89 -6.89 -1.90
C ILE A 86 -16.12 -7.70 -2.34
N LYS A 87 -16.91 -8.19 -1.38
CA LYS A 87 -18.13 -8.96 -1.67
C LYS A 87 -19.18 -8.17 -2.47
N ASP A 88 -19.34 -6.88 -2.16
CA ASP A 88 -20.34 -6.03 -2.80
C ASP A 88 -19.89 -5.67 -4.22
N ALA A 89 -18.59 -5.42 -4.38
CA ALA A 89 -17.98 -5.17 -5.68
C ALA A 89 -18.06 -6.39 -6.61
N MET A 90 -17.76 -7.58 -6.10
CA MET A 90 -17.86 -8.84 -6.83
C MET A 90 -19.31 -9.12 -7.27
N ALA A 91 -20.28 -8.96 -6.35
CA ALA A 91 -21.70 -9.11 -6.67
C ALA A 91 -22.15 -8.13 -7.77
N ARG A 92 -21.71 -6.87 -7.71
CA ARG A 92 -22.02 -5.86 -8.74
C ARG A 92 -21.44 -6.23 -10.10
N LEU A 93 -20.19 -6.70 -10.17
CA LEU A 93 -19.59 -7.16 -11.43
C LEU A 93 -20.38 -8.33 -12.02
N SER A 94 -20.70 -9.35 -11.21
CA SER A 94 -21.43 -10.53 -11.68
C SER A 94 -22.86 -10.20 -12.13
N ALA A 95 -23.56 -9.32 -11.41
CA ALA A 95 -24.88 -8.81 -11.81
C ALA A 95 -24.83 -8.04 -13.14
N GLY A 96 -23.70 -7.38 -13.44
CA GLY A 96 -23.41 -6.75 -14.73
C GLY A 96 -23.03 -7.72 -15.85
N GLY A 97 -23.14 -9.04 -15.64
CA GLY A 97 -22.83 -10.05 -16.65
C GLY A 97 -21.36 -10.44 -16.74
N VAL A 98 -20.49 -9.93 -15.87
CA VAL A 98 -19.08 -10.34 -15.79
C VAL A 98 -19.00 -11.81 -15.40
N ARG A 99 -18.23 -12.59 -16.15
CA ARG A 99 -17.98 -14.02 -15.89
C ARG A 99 -16.49 -14.35 -15.73
N ARG A 100 -15.63 -13.34 -15.90
CA ARG A 100 -14.21 -13.43 -15.60
C ARG A 100 -13.74 -12.15 -14.93
N VAL A 101 -13.10 -12.24 -13.77
CA VAL A 101 -12.68 -11.09 -12.97
C VAL A 101 -11.17 -11.11 -12.80
N ILE A 102 -10.48 -10.06 -13.25
CA ILE A 102 -9.06 -9.85 -12.95
C ILE A 102 -8.99 -9.11 -11.60
N GLY A 103 -8.53 -9.81 -10.57
CA GLY A 103 -8.37 -9.28 -9.22
C GLY A 103 -6.98 -8.71 -9.01
N ILE A 104 -6.90 -7.43 -8.65
CA ILE A 104 -5.63 -6.70 -8.43
C ILE A 104 -5.66 -6.08 -7.03
N PRO A 105 -5.02 -6.70 -6.03
CA PRO A 105 -4.68 -6.01 -4.79
C PRO A 105 -3.76 -4.82 -5.08
N LEU A 106 -4.07 -3.63 -4.56
CA LEU A 106 -3.24 -2.44 -4.67
C LEU A 106 -2.09 -2.46 -3.65
N ALA A 107 -1.38 -3.59 -3.62
CA ALA A 107 -0.20 -3.87 -2.82
C ALA A 107 0.82 -4.55 -3.77
N PRO A 108 1.95 -3.91 -4.10
CA PRO A 108 2.83 -4.41 -5.16
C PRO A 108 3.53 -5.72 -4.82
N GLN A 109 3.90 -5.88 -3.55
CA GLN A 109 4.65 -7.03 -3.06
C GLN A 109 3.70 -8.09 -2.49
N PHE A 110 3.94 -9.34 -2.86
CA PHE A 110 3.21 -10.48 -2.33
C PHE A 110 3.47 -10.65 -0.83
N SER A 111 2.40 -10.90 -0.07
CA SER A 111 2.50 -11.54 1.24
C SER A 111 1.28 -12.41 1.54
N SER A 112 1.51 -13.47 2.30
CA SER A 112 0.50 -14.31 2.93
C SER A 112 -0.42 -13.56 3.91
N LEU A 113 0.03 -12.44 4.48
CA LEU A 113 -0.77 -11.60 5.37
C LEU A 113 -1.55 -10.48 4.65
N SER A 114 -1.21 -10.19 3.39
CA SER A 114 -1.86 -9.14 2.58
C SER A 114 -2.56 -9.74 1.34
N VAL A 115 -1.83 -9.95 0.26
CA VAL A 115 -2.32 -10.41 -1.06
C VAL A 115 -3.17 -11.67 -0.94
N VAL A 116 -2.69 -12.69 -0.23
CA VAL A 116 -3.46 -13.93 -0.03
C VAL A 116 -4.79 -13.63 0.63
N LYS A 117 -4.84 -12.69 1.58
CA LYS A 117 -6.08 -12.34 2.28
C LYS A 117 -7.06 -11.51 1.45
N TYR A 118 -6.58 -10.75 0.47
CA TYR A 118 -7.45 -10.15 -0.53
C TYR A 118 -8.11 -11.22 -1.39
N PHE A 119 -7.34 -12.21 -1.83
CA PHE A 119 -7.88 -13.30 -2.63
C PHE A 119 -8.78 -14.26 -1.83
N ASP A 120 -8.46 -14.57 -0.57
CA ASP A 120 -9.35 -15.32 0.34
C ASP A 120 -10.73 -14.64 0.41
N ALA A 121 -10.76 -13.30 0.52
CA ALA A 121 -12.00 -12.52 0.57
C ALA A 121 -12.74 -12.47 -0.78
N ALA A 122 -12.00 -12.39 -1.90
CA ALA A 122 -12.57 -12.40 -3.24
C ALA A 122 -13.16 -13.77 -3.59
N GLU A 123 -12.45 -14.86 -3.27
CA GLU A 123 -12.89 -16.24 -3.50
C GLU A 123 -14.10 -16.60 -2.64
N SER A 124 -14.10 -16.20 -1.37
CA SER A 124 -15.27 -16.39 -0.49
C SER A 124 -16.53 -15.67 -1.00
N ALA A 125 -16.36 -14.64 -1.84
CA ALA A 125 -17.45 -13.89 -2.45
C ALA A 125 -17.67 -14.21 -3.94
N LEU A 126 -16.94 -15.19 -4.51
CA LEU A 126 -16.96 -15.49 -5.93
C LEU A 126 -18.28 -16.17 -6.33
N PRO A 127 -19.08 -15.56 -7.21
CA PRO A 127 -20.33 -16.18 -7.65
C PRO A 127 -20.08 -17.43 -8.51
N GLU A 128 -21.03 -18.36 -8.50
CA GLU A 128 -20.95 -19.57 -9.31
C GLU A 128 -20.75 -19.25 -10.80
N GLY A 129 -19.83 -19.97 -11.45
CA GLY A 129 -19.53 -19.79 -12.88
C GLY A 129 -18.74 -18.51 -13.22
N VAL A 130 -18.24 -17.77 -12.21
CA VAL A 130 -17.30 -16.65 -12.42
C VAL A 130 -15.87 -17.14 -12.19
N GLU A 131 -14.98 -16.90 -13.16
CA GLU A 131 -13.55 -17.16 -13.04
C GLU A 131 -12.84 -15.97 -12.36
N LEU A 132 -11.96 -16.24 -11.39
CA LEU A 132 -11.09 -15.22 -10.78
C LEU A 132 -9.65 -15.39 -11.26
N VAL A 133 -9.11 -14.38 -11.94
CA VAL A 133 -7.73 -14.30 -12.40
C VAL A 133 -6.95 -13.44 -11.43
N ARG A 134 -5.93 -14.02 -10.78
CA ARG A 134 -5.18 -13.39 -9.71
C ARG A 134 -3.95 -12.63 -10.24
N VAL A 135 -3.82 -11.36 -9.87
CA VAL A 135 -2.54 -10.64 -9.91
C VAL A 135 -1.91 -10.67 -8.53
N GLU A 136 -1.00 -11.61 -8.30
CA GLU A 136 -0.44 -11.86 -6.97
C GLU A 136 0.75 -10.98 -6.60
N SER A 137 1.44 -10.42 -7.59
CA SER A 137 2.54 -9.47 -7.38
C SER A 137 2.79 -8.69 -8.67
N PHE A 138 3.20 -7.43 -8.52
CA PHE A 138 3.68 -6.58 -9.61
C PHE A 138 4.86 -5.72 -9.16
N HIS A 139 5.56 -6.13 -8.10
CA HIS A 139 6.66 -5.40 -7.47
C HIS A 139 7.80 -5.00 -8.42
N ALA A 140 8.08 -5.85 -9.41
CA ALA A 140 9.14 -5.64 -10.41
C ALA A 140 8.60 -5.12 -11.76
N HIS A 141 7.31 -4.81 -11.85
CA HIS A 141 6.72 -4.31 -13.10
C HIS A 141 7.44 -3.02 -13.53
N ARG A 142 7.87 -2.97 -14.80
CA ARG A 142 8.68 -1.85 -15.31
C ARG A 142 8.04 -0.48 -15.03
N LEU A 143 6.74 -0.36 -15.33
CA LEU A 143 5.99 0.88 -15.09
C LEU A 143 5.79 1.22 -13.61
N LEU A 144 5.78 0.23 -12.70
CA LEU A 144 5.76 0.53 -11.26
C LEU A 144 7.10 1.15 -10.82
N VAL A 145 8.21 0.54 -11.25
CA VAL A 145 9.56 1.05 -10.99
C VAL A 145 9.74 2.45 -11.60
N ASP A 146 9.25 2.66 -12.82
CA ASP A 146 9.28 3.97 -13.49
C ASP A 146 8.47 5.00 -12.68
N ALA A 147 7.25 4.67 -12.23
CA ALA A 147 6.40 5.57 -11.45
C ALA A 147 7.04 5.98 -10.12
N PHE A 148 7.64 5.06 -9.37
CA PHE A 148 8.37 5.42 -8.15
C PHE A 148 9.64 6.21 -8.45
N ALA A 149 10.38 5.86 -9.50
CA ALA A 149 11.59 6.59 -9.88
C ALA A 149 11.27 8.04 -10.30
N GLU A 150 10.13 8.28 -10.94
CA GLU A 150 9.60 9.62 -11.21
C GLU A 150 9.38 10.41 -9.92
N ARG A 151 8.78 9.79 -8.90
CA ARG A 151 8.59 10.44 -7.58
C ARG A 151 9.91 10.79 -6.91
N VAL A 152 10.90 9.90 -6.97
CA VAL A 152 12.24 10.16 -6.43
C VAL A 152 12.92 11.31 -7.18
N ARG A 153 12.91 11.29 -8.53
CA ARG A 153 13.51 12.37 -9.34
C ARG A 153 12.83 13.71 -9.13
N ALA A 154 11.49 13.74 -9.07
CA ALA A 154 10.72 14.95 -8.80
C ALA A 154 11.02 15.53 -7.40
N ALA A 155 11.29 14.65 -6.43
CA ALA A 155 11.72 15.07 -5.10
C ALA A 155 13.15 15.62 -5.08
N ASN A 156 13.94 15.45 -6.14
CA ASN A 156 15.29 16.00 -6.31
C ASN A 156 16.17 15.85 -5.05
N PRO A 157 16.54 14.60 -4.67
CA PRO A 157 17.33 14.35 -3.46
C PRO A 157 18.64 15.13 -3.49
N ARG A 158 18.95 15.81 -2.39
CA ARG A 158 20.22 16.50 -2.23
C ARG A 158 21.35 15.50 -1.95
N PRO A 159 22.62 15.82 -2.28
CA PRO A 159 23.74 14.91 -2.02
C PRO A 159 23.93 14.52 -0.55
N ASP A 160 23.47 15.34 0.39
CA ASP A 160 23.52 15.10 1.84
C ASP A 160 22.28 14.36 2.39
N GLU A 161 21.28 14.07 1.56
CA GLU A 161 20.10 13.31 1.94
C GLU A 161 20.31 11.80 1.73
N ILE A 162 20.01 11.02 2.77
CA ILE A 162 19.86 9.56 2.61
C ILE A 162 18.46 9.25 2.09
N VAL A 163 18.38 8.52 0.98
CA VAL A 163 17.13 7.95 0.48
C VAL A 163 16.79 6.71 1.30
N VAL A 164 15.59 6.68 1.89
CA VAL A 164 15.10 5.57 2.70
C VAL A 164 13.86 5.00 2.04
N PHE A 165 13.97 3.82 1.45
CA PHE A 165 12.81 3.07 0.98
C PHE A 165 12.10 2.43 2.16
N THR A 166 10.76 2.54 2.20
CA THR A 166 9.96 1.95 3.27
C THR A 166 8.82 1.08 2.78
N ALA A 167 8.46 0.09 3.60
CA ALA A 167 7.30 -0.76 3.44
C ALA A 167 6.73 -1.13 4.82
N HIS A 168 5.47 -1.59 4.88
CA HIS A 168 4.90 -2.08 6.14
C HIS A 168 5.73 -3.26 6.67
N SER A 169 6.03 -3.29 7.96
CA SER A 169 6.71 -4.41 8.60
C SER A 169 5.78 -5.62 8.73
N LEU A 170 6.31 -6.84 8.76
CA LEU A 170 5.54 -8.06 9.04
C LEU A 170 6.18 -8.81 10.21
N PRO A 171 5.42 -9.65 10.93
CA PRO A 171 6.00 -10.57 11.90
C PRO A 171 7.09 -11.44 11.27
N ALA A 172 8.25 -11.54 11.91
CA ALA A 172 9.44 -12.20 11.35
C ALA A 172 9.17 -13.66 10.93
N ARG A 173 8.34 -14.37 11.70
CA ARG A 173 7.89 -15.73 11.40
C ARG A 173 7.29 -15.91 10.01
N VAL A 174 6.69 -14.86 9.44
CA VAL A 174 6.09 -14.90 8.10
C VAL A 174 7.20 -15.04 7.06
N ILE A 175 8.28 -14.28 7.21
CA ILE A 175 9.44 -14.36 6.31
C ILE A 175 10.19 -15.68 6.52
N GLU A 176 10.35 -16.11 7.77
CA GLU A 176 10.95 -17.42 8.11
C GLU A 176 10.18 -18.59 7.49
N SER A 177 8.85 -18.46 7.31
CA SER A 177 8.02 -19.45 6.64
C SER A 177 8.10 -19.45 5.11
N GLY A 178 8.98 -18.64 4.52
CA GLY A 178 9.21 -18.58 3.06
C GLY A 178 8.38 -17.54 2.32
N ASP A 179 7.82 -16.55 3.02
CA ASP A 179 7.10 -15.45 2.37
C ASP A 179 8.07 -14.58 1.55
N ARG A 180 7.65 -14.23 0.33
CA ARG A 180 8.47 -13.48 -0.65
C ARG A 180 8.56 -11.99 -0.34
N TYR A 181 7.74 -11.48 0.58
CA TYR A 181 7.56 -10.05 0.82
C TYR A 181 8.88 -9.27 0.97
N ALA A 182 9.76 -9.69 1.87
CA ALA A 182 11.02 -8.97 2.12
C ALA A 182 11.93 -8.94 0.88
N THR A 183 11.97 -10.04 0.11
CA THR A 183 12.75 -10.11 -1.14
C THR A 183 12.14 -9.24 -2.24
N GLU A 184 10.81 -9.18 -2.36
CA GLU A 184 10.12 -8.34 -3.34
C GLU A 184 10.23 -6.85 -3.00
N VAL A 185 10.17 -6.48 -1.71
CA VAL A 185 10.44 -5.11 -1.24
C VAL A 185 11.87 -4.70 -1.59
N ALA A 186 12.87 -5.54 -1.29
CA ALA A 186 14.27 -5.26 -1.59
C ALA A 186 14.52 -5.13 -3.11
N ALA A 187 13.89 -6.00 -3.92
CA ALA A 187 13.98 -5.92 -5.37
C ALA A 187 13.35 -4.64 -5.93
N THR A 188 12.19 -4.23 -5.38
CA THR A 188 11.55 -2.95 -5.73
C THR A 188 12.48 -1.77 -5.41
N ALA A 189 13.03 -1.74 -4.19
CA ALA A 189 13.96 -0.69 -3.75
C ALA A 189 15.18 -0.60 -4.67
N ALA A 190 15.82 -1.73 -4.98
CA ALA A 190 16.97 -1.78 -5.86
C ALA A 190 16.64 -1.29 -7.28
N GLY A 191 15.52 -1.74 -7.84
CA GLY A 191 15.05 -1.32 -9.17
C GLY A 191 14.78 0.18 -9.24
N VAL A 192 14.08 0.73 -8.24
CA VAL A 192 13.80 2.17 -8.15
C VAL A 192 15.08 2.96 -7.94
N ALA A 193 15.97 2.52 -7.06
CA ALA A 193 17.24 3.19 -6.80
C ALA A 193 18.12 3.29 -8.05
N ALA A 194 18.23 2.20 -8.81
CA ALA A 194 18.94 2.18 -10.08
C ALA A 194 18.28 3.12 -11.10
N LYS A 195 16.95 3.07 -11.24
CA LYS A 195 16.21 3.87 -12.22
C LYS A 195 16.15 5.37 -11.89
N ALA A 196 16.25 5.72 -10.61
CA ALA A 196 16.26 7.09 -10.12
C ALA A 196 17.65 7.69 -9.99
N GLY A 197 18.73 6.90 -10.13
CA GLY A 197 20.11 7.36 -10.00
C GLY A 197 20.58 7.53 -8.56
N VAL A 198 19.98 6.80 -7.60
CA VAL A 198 20.32 6.86 -6.16
C VAL A 198 20.90 5.54 -5.63
N ALA A 199 21.30 4.63 -6.52
CA ALA A 199 21.84 3.31 -6.17
C ALA A 199 23.12 3.35 -5.32
N ALA A 200 23.86 4.46 -5.34
CA ALA A 200 25.09 4.62 -4.56
C ALA A 200 24.85 4.81 -3.06
N SER A 201 23.67 5.28 -2.66
CA SER A 201 23.36 5.59 -1.26
C SER A 201 21.86 5.56 -1.02
N TYR A 202 21.37 4.40 -0.59
CA TYR A 202 20.01 4.25 -0.05
C TYR A 202 20.00 3.27 1.12
N CYS A 203 18.96 3.35 1.93
CA CYS A 203 18.66 2.38 2.98
C CYS A 203 17.26 1.79 2.77
N LEU A 204 17.04 0.60 3.33
CA LEU A 204 15.72 0.00 3.45
C LEU A 204 15.33 0.00 4.92
N ALA A 205 14.10 0.40 5.22
CA ALA A 205 13.49 0.28 6.52
C ALA A 205 12.05 -0.20 6.39
N TYR A 206 11.48 -0.60 7.53
CA TYR A 206 10.08 -0.95 7.65
C TYR A 206 9.39 0.00 8.61
N GLN A 207 8.07 0.07 8.53
CA GLN A 207 7.24 0.93 9.36
C GLN A 207 6.00 0.18 9.86
N SER A 208 5.28 0.77 10.80
CA SER A 208 3.95 0.27 11.20
C SER A 208 4.00 -1.14 11.80
N ALA A 209 5.11 -1.51 12.45
CA ALA A 209 5.19 -2.77 13.17
C ALA A 209 4.12 -2.83 14.28
N GLY A 210 3.39 -3.94 14.34
CA GLY A 210 2.33 -4.11 15.32
C GLY A 210 2.86 -4.19 16.76
N ARG A 211 2.03 -3.74 17.72
CA ARG A 211 2.34 -3.76 19.15
C ARG A 211 2.11 -5.16 19.74
N THR A 212 2.92 -6.12 19.32
CA THR A 212 2.86 -7.51 19.78
C THR A 212 4.21 -7.96 20.35
N PRO A 213 4.25 -8.95 21.25
CA PRO A 213 5.52 -9.49 21.75
C PRO A 213 6.36 -10.22 20.70
N GLU A 214 5.74 -10.71 19.61
CA GLU A 214 6.48 -11.37 18.54
C GLU A 214 7.37 -10.37 17.78
N PRO A 215 8.56 -10.78 17.30
CA PRO A 215 9.45 -9.92 16.54
C PRO A 215 8.87 -9.59 15.17
N TRP A 216 9.16 -8.38 14.70
CA TRP A 216 8.80 -7.88 13.38
C TRP A 216 10.07 -7.61 12.56
N ILE A 217 9.97 -7.70 11.23
CA ILE A 217 11.13 -7.43 10.36
C ILE A 217 11.52 -5.96 10.42
N GLY A 218 12.82 -5.71 10.38
CA GLY A 218 13.39 -4.38 10.56
C GLY A 218 14.53 -4.07 9.59
N PRO A 219 15.20 -2.93 9.78
CA PRO A 219 15.00 -2.01 10.91
C PRO A 219 13.67 -1.23 10.81
N ASP A 220 13.11 -0.83 11.96
CA ASP A 220 12.08 0.21 12.00
C ASP A 220 12.65 1.53 11.46
N ILE A 221 11.83 2.33 10.78
CA ILE A 221 12.25 3.61 10.20
C ILE A 221 12.79 4.57 11.27
N GLY A 222 12.18 4.63 12.45
CA GLY A 222 12.64 5.46 13.55
C GLY A 222 13.98 4.99 14.10
N ASP A 223 14.18 3.67 14.21
CA ASP A 223 15.48 3.09 14.58
C ASP A 223 16.57 3.40 13.55
N LEU A 224 16.28 3.22 12.26
CA LEU A 224 17.22 3.55 11.18
C LEU A 224 17.61 5.03 11.23
N ILE A 225 16.63 5.93 11.35
CA ILE A 225 16.88 7.39 11.42
C ILE A 225 17.80 7.70 12.60
N ARG A 226 17.51 7.20 13.81
CA ARG A 226 18.36 7.42 14.99
C ARG A 226 19.80 6.93 14.78
N GLN A 227 19.95 5.74 14.18
CA GLN A 227 21.28 5.18 13.88
C GLN A 227 22.07 6.02 12.88
N GLN A 228 21.40 6.57 11.87
CA GLN A 228 22.04 7.42 10.85
C GLN A 228 22.38 8.81 11.40
N ILE A 229 21.52 9.38 12.26
CA ILE A 229 21.81 10.64 12.96
C ILE A 229 23.07 10.49 13.84
N ALA A 230 23.20 9.37 14.55
CA ALA A 230 24.41 9.08 15.33
C ALA A 230 25.69 8.96 14.48
N ARG A 231 25.56 8.78 13.15
CA ARG A 231 26.66 8.78 12.17
C ARG A 231 26.84 10.13 11.47
N GLY A 232 26.13 11.17 11.88
CA GLY A 232 26.24 12.52 11.33
C GLY A 232 25.30 12.81 10.16
N VAL A 233 24.33 11.95 9.86
CA VAL A 233 23.34 12.19 8.80
C VAL A 233 22.28 13.15 9.30
N GLY A 234 22.13 14.29 8.62
CA GLY A 234 21.18 15.34 9.00
C GLY A 234 19.91 15.40 8.16
N ALA A 235 19.78 14.62 7.08
CA ALA A 235 18.63 14.74 6.19
C ALA A 235 18.22 13.40 5.53
N PHE A 236 16.92 13.18 5.42
CA PHE A 236 16.32 11.95 4.90
C PHE A 236 15.22 12.24 3.87
N LEU A 237 15.23 11.48 2.77
CA LEU A 237 14.13 11.40 1.81
C LEU A 237 13.49 10.01 1.90
N VAL A 238 12.29 9.93 2.45
CA VAL A 238 11.54 8.67 2.58
C VAL A 238 10.74 8.39 1.31
N VAL A 239 10.76 7.13 0.85
CA VAL A 239 10.08 6.66 -0.36
C VAL A 239 9.24 5.42 -0.02
N PRO A 240 7.92 5.56 0.21
CA PRO A 240 7.04 4.47 0.67
C PRO A 240 6.70 3.46 -0.44
N ILE A 241 7.66 2.63 -0.86
CA ILE A 241 7.51 1.67 -1.97
C ILE A 241 6.62 0.46 -1.66
N GLY A 242 6.29 0.22 -0.39
CA GLY A 242 5.32 -0.80 0.02
C GLY A 242 3.86 -0.43 -0.27
N PHE A 243 3.60 0.81 -0.67
CA PHE A 243 2.26 1.36 -0.79
C PHE A 243 2.11 2.18 -2.08
N VAL A 244 0.89 2.24 -2.63
CA VAL A 244 0.61 2.97 -3.88
C VAL A 244 -0.26 4.22 -3.68
N SER A 245 -0.79 4.44 -2.47
CA SER A 245 -1.72 5.53 -2.18
C SER A 245 -1.41 6.16 -0.84
N ASP A 246 -1.63 7.47 -0.69
CA ASP A 246 -1.66 8.10 0.63
C ASP A 246 -2.75 7.47 1.50
N HIS A 247 -2.37 7.17 2.74
CA HIS A 247 -3.25 6.62 3.78
C HIS A 247 -2.60 6.86 5.14
N THR A 248 -3.25 6.44 6.22
CA THR A 248 -2.81 6.70 7.60
C THR A 248 -1.36 6.33 7.87
N GLU A 249 -0.87 5.19 7.37
CA GLU A 249 0.49 4.74 7.66
C GLU A 249 1.55 5.56 6.92
N ILE A 250 1.16 6.37 5.93
CA ILE A 250 2.06 7.35 5.32
C ILE A 250 1.90 8.71 6.03
N LEU A 251 0.67 9.21 6.09
CA LEU A 251 0.38 10.56 6.58
C LEU A 251 0.61 10.72 8.08
N PHE A 252 0.46 9.64 8.85
CA PHE A 252 0.75 9.65 10.27
C PHE A 252 2.13 9.09 10.55
N ASP A 253 2.43 7.84 10.19
CA ASP A 253 3.67 7.21 10.66
C ASP A 253 4.92 7.88 10.07
N ILE A 254 4.87 8.38 8.83
CA ILE A 254 5.99 9.09 8.22
C ILE A 254 5.88 10.59 8.45
N ASP A 255 4.81 11.20 7.93
CA ASP A 255 4.70 12.67 7.88
C ASP A 255 4.52 13.31 9.25
N THR A 256 4.02 12.56 10.24
CA THR A 256 3.86 13.02 11.62
C THR A 256 4.89 12.40 12.55
N GLN A 257 4.88 11.07 12.74
CA GLN A 257 5.69 10.40 13.77
C GLN A 257 7.19 10.39 13.42
N ALA A 258 7.57 9.81 12.28
CA ALA A 258 8.99 9.72 11.90
C ALA A 258 9.60 11.11 11.65
N ARG A 259 8.84 12.04 11.06
CA ARG A 259 9.25 13.44 10.90
C ARG A 259 9.54 14.10 12.25
N ALA A 260 8.62 14.03 13.21
CA ALA A 260 8.83 14.62 14.53
C ALA A 260 10.02 13.98 15.27
N ALA A 261 10.24 12.67 15.11
CA ALA A 261 11.39 11.98 15.68
C ALA A 261 12.73 12.44 15.07
N ALA A 262 12.76 12.68 13.76
CA ALA A 262 13.94 13.24 13.08
C ALA A 262 14.21 14.69 13.53
N GLU A 263 13.17 15.53 13.52
CA GLU A 263 13.28 16.97 13.85
C GLU A 263 13.71 17.19 15.30
N SER A 264 13.16 16.41 16.24
CA SER A 264 13.57 16.46 17.66
C SER A 264 15.02 16.02 17.90
N SER A 265 15.61 15.31 16.92
CA SER A 265 17.01 14.88 16.92
C SER A 265 17.91 15.76 16.03
N GLY A 266 17.41 16.90 15.55
CA GLY A 266 18.17 17.85 14.73
C GLY A 266 18.33 17.47 13.26
N ALA A 267 17.53 16.52 12.75
CA ALA A 267 17.55 16.09 11.36
C ALA A 267 16.26 16.47 10.61
N ALA A 268 16.37 16.67 9.31
CA ALA A 268 15.23 16.91 8.43
C ALA A 268 14.72 15.59 7.83
N LEU A 269 13.41 15.39 7.83
CA LEU A 269 12.77 14.30 7.11
C LEU A 269 11.70 14.85 6.18
N ARG A 270 11.73 14.41 4.93
CA ARG A 270 10.65 14.61 3.97
C ARG A 270 10.39 13.30 3.24
N ARG A 271 9.27 13.21 2.54
CA ARG A 271 8.96 12.05 1.71
C ARG A 271 8.65 12.46 0.28
N THR A 272 8.69 11.49 -0.63
CA THR A 272 8.09 11.61 -1.95
C THR A 272 6.56 11.63 -1.86
N GLU A 273 5.90 12.25 -2.82
CA GLU A 273 4.47 12.02 -3.06
C GLU A 273 4.22 10.53 -3.30
N SER A 274 3.08 10.02 -2.81
CA SER A 274 2.62 8.66 -3.11
C SER A 274 2.27 8.52 -4.60
N LEU A 275 2.11 7.29 -5.10
CA LEU A 275 1.73 7.12 -6.51
C LEU A 275 0.35 7.71 -6.77
N ASN A 276 -0.61 7.51 -5.87
CA ASN A 276 -1.98 8.04 -5.98
C ASN A 276 -2.53 7.76 -7.38
N THR A 277 -2.90 8.79 -8.14
CA THR A 277 -3.39 8.68 -9.52
C THR A 277 -2.30 8.97 -10.57
N SER A 278 -1.02 8.73 -10.24
CA SER A 278 0.10 8.86 -11.19
C SER A 278 -0.22 8.19 -12.51
N ALA A 279 -0.07 8.92 -13.62
CA ALA A 279 -0.38 8.41 -14.95
C ALA A 279 0.41 7.13 -15.28
N THR A 280 1.69 7.07 -14.91
CA THR A 280 2.56 5.91 -15.11
C THR A 280 2.08 4.70 -14.29
N PHE A 281 1.56 4.92 -13.08
CA PHE A 281 0.97 3.87 -12.26
C PHE A 281 -0.37 3.37 -12.82
N ILE A 282 -1.24 4.27 -13.30
CA ILE A 282 -2.51 3.86 -13.92
C ILE A 282 -2.25 3.10 -15.23
N ALA A 283 -1.27 3.52 -16.03
CA ALA A 283 -0.83 2.78 -17.22
C ALA A 283 -0.27 1.39 -16.87
N MET A 284 0.38 1.24 -15.72
CA MET A 284 0.80 -0.08 -15.21
C MET A 284 -0.40 -0.98 -14.91
N LEU A 285 -1.42 -0.45 -14.23
CA LEU A 285 -2.65 -1.20 -13.97
C LEU A 285 -3.34 -1.62 -15.28
N GLU A 286 -3.35 -0.75 -16.28
CA GLU A 286 -3.83 -1.08 -17.63
C GLU A 286 -3.02 -2.22 -18.26
N ASP A 287 -1.69 -2.16 -18.20
CA ASP A 287 -0.79 -3.19 -18.74
C ASP A 287 -1.09 -4.56 -18.12
N LEU A 288 -1.19 -4.62 -16.79
CA LEU A 288 -1.58 -5.82 -16.05
C LEU A 288 -2.92 -6.40 -16.51
N VAL A 289 -3.91 -5.54 -16.78
CA VAL A 289 -5.22 -5.97 -17.27
C VAL A 289 -5.09 -6.52 -18.70
N ARG A 290 -4.42 -5.79 -19.59
CA ARG A 290 -4.28 -6.15 -21.02
C ARG A 290 -3.50 -7.44 -21.24
N GLU A 291 -2.48 -7.71 -20.44
CA GLU A 291 -1.75 -9.00 -20.44
C GLU A 291 -2.63 -10.21 -20.12
N ARG A 292 -3.80 -9.97 -19.52
CA ARG A 292 -4.70 -11.01 -18.99
C ARG A 292 -6.06 -11.03 -19.69
N LEU A 293 -6.30 -10.22 -20.72
CA LEU A 293 -7.51 -10.29 -21.55
C LEU A 293 -7.42 -11.47 -22.53
#